data_AF-A5LGE6-F1
#
_entry.id   AF-A5LGE6-F1
#
_cell.length_a   1.000
_cell.length_b   1.000
_cell.length_c   1.000
_cell.angle_alpha   90.00
_cell.angle_beta   90.00
_cell.angle_gamma   90.00
#
_symmetry.space_group_name_H-M   'P 1'
#
loop_
_entity.id
_entity.type
_entity.pdbx_description
1 polymer ?
#
loop_
_entity_poly.entity_id
_entity_poly.type
_entity_poly.pdbx_seq_one_letter_code
_entity_poly.pdbx_strand_id
1 'polypeptide(L)'
;EDFLKATETQGIPYVDDLEDLTTAHGAEHWLKWINRDTGRRSDSAHAYVHPTMRNKSNLFLLTSTKIDKIFIEDGRATSVRLLPIKPLNKKNQKPRIIKARKQIVLSCGTISSPLVLERSGVGNPQILRAAGVKTIVDLPGVGENFQDHYCFFTPYKIKPEYESFDAFVRGDKEVQKKAFDQWYANGTGPLATNGIEAGVKIRPTKEELETADEDFQKGYADYFENKPDKPLMHYSVISGFFGDHTKIPDGKY
;
A
#
# COMPACT_ATOMS: atom_id res chain seq x y z
N GLU A 1 -15.99 -3.82 -18.91
CA GLU A 1 -15.69 -4.58 -20.15
C GLU A 1 -14.88 -3.81 -21.18
N ASP A 2 -15.10 -2.50 -21.38
CA ASP A 2 -14.42 -1.71 -22.42
C ASP A 2 -12.90 -1.91 -22.46
N PHE A 3 -12.24 -1.68 -21.32
CA PHE A 3 -10.80 -1.92 -21.15
C PHE A 3 -10.37 -3.35 -21.50
N LEU A 4 -11.10 -4.37 -21.05
CA LEU A 4 -10.76 -5.78 -21.31
C LEU A 4 -10.85 -6.14 -22.81
N LYS A 5 -11.86 -5.59 -23.51
CA LYS A 5 -11.98 -5.75 -24.97
C LYS A 5 -10.82 -5.07 -25.68
N ALA A 6 -10.42 -3.87 -25.23
CA ALA A 6 -9.27 -3.19 -25.80
C ALA A 6 -7.96 -4.00 -25.60
N THR A 7 -7.71 -4.50 -24.39
CA THR A 7 -6.49 -5.29 -24.09
C THR A 7 -6.43 -6.59 -24.89
N GLU A 8 -7.57 -7.24 -25.13
CA GLU A 8 -7.64 -8.44 -25.97
C GLU A 8 -7.17 -8.17 -27.40
N THR A 9 -7.50 -7.00 -27.99
CA THR A 9 -7.01 -6.61 -29.32
C THR A 9 -5.49 -6.40 -29.39
N GLN A 10 -4.84 -6.27 -28.23
CA GLN A 10 -3.38 -6.13 -28.09
C GLN A 10 -2.70 -7.47 -27.78
N GLY A 11 -3.44 -8.59 -27.80
CA GLY A 11 -2.90 -9.91 -27.49
C GLY A 11 -2.73 -10.19 -25.99
N ILE A 12 -3.34 -9.38 -25.12
CA ILE A 12 -3.36 -9.62 -23.66
C ILE A 12 -4.63 -10.40 -23.33
N PRO A 13 -4.55 -11.72 -23.05
CA PRO A 13 -5.73 -12.56 -22.90
C PRO A 13 -6.48 -12.26 -21.61
N TYR A 14 -7.81 -12.34 -21.65
CA TYR A 14 -8.62 -12.39 -20.45
C TYR A 14 -8.38 -13.70 -19.69
N VAL A 15 -8.28 -13.61 -18.37
CA VAL A 15 -8.28 -14.76 -17.45
C VAL A 15 -9.32 -14.53 -16.35
N ASP A 16 -9.85 -15.63 -15.80
CA ASP A 16 -10.83 -15.59 -14.72
C ASP A 16 -10.20 -15.24 -13.37
N ASP A 17 -8.94 -15.63 -13.15
CA ASP A 17 -8.15 -15.27 -11.97
C ASP A 17 -6.69 -14.98 -12.37
N LEU A 18 -6.34 -13.69 -12.47
CA LEU A 18 -4.96 -13.26 -12.72
C LEU A 18 -4.10 -13.39 -11.45
N GLU A 19 -4.71 -13.65 -10.30
CA GLU A 19 -4.11 -13.76 -8.98
C GLU A 19 -3.88 -15.22 -8.54
N ASP A 20 -3.87 -16.14 -9.52
CA ASP A 20 -3.67 -17.59 -9.40
C ASP A 20 -2.24 -18.04 -8.99
N LEU A 21 -1.34 -17.08 -8.73
CA LEU A 21 0.07 -17.26 -8.41
C LEU A 21 0.96 -17.80 -9.55
N THR A 22 0.46 -17.91 -10.78
CA THR A 22 1.21 -18.43 -11.93
C THR A 22 1.18 -17.53 -13.16
N THR A 23 0.11 -16.78 -13.34
CA THR A 23 -0.13 -15.98 -14.54
C THR A 23 0.64 -14.66 -14.51
N ALA A 24 1.47 -14.44 -15.53
CA ALA A 24 2.33 -13.25 -15.65
C ALA A 24 2.01 -12.34 -16.84
N HIS A 25 1.14 -12.80 -17.75
CA HIS A 25 0.69 -12.05 -18.92
C HIS A 25 -0.80 -12.31 -19.14
N GLY A 26 -1.65 -11.34 -18.80
CA GLY A 26 -3.11 -11.47 -18.88
C GLY A 26 -3.84 -10.26 -18.30
N ALA A 27 -5.17 -10.25 -18.46
CA ALA A 27 -6.08 -9.19 -18.02
C ALA A 27 -7.26 -9.77 -17.22
N GLU A 28 -7.75 -9.05 -16.21
CA GLU A 28 -8.91 -9.46 -15.43
C GLU A 28 -9.81 -8.29 -14.99
N HIS A 29 -11.02 -8.63 -14.52
CA HIS A 29 -11.78 -7.74 -13.66
C HIS A 29 -11.15 -7.72 -12.27
N TRP A 30 -10.68 -6.55 -11.83
CA TRP A 30 -9.80 -6.47 -10.66
C TRP A 30 -10.57 -6.61 -9.34
N LEU A 31 -10.16 -7.56 -8.49
CA LEU A 31 -10.75 -7.75 -7.17
C LEU A 31 -10.43 -6.61 -6.18
N LYS A 32 -11.23 -6.53 -5.12
CA LYS A 32 -11.24 -5.41 -4.19
C LYS A 32 -11.23 -5.89 -2.74
N TRP A 33 -10.51 -5.17 -1.88
CA TRP A 33 -10.58 -5.33 -0.42
C TRP A 33 -11.84 -4.67 0.16
N ILE A 34 -13.01 -5.11 -0.31
CA ILE A 34 -14.33 -4.59 0.05
C ILE A 34 -15.26 -5.78 0.32
N ASN A 35 -15.92 -5.78 1.47
CA ASN A 35 -16.95 -6.77 1.78
C ASN A 35 -18.26 -6.40 1.06
N ARG A 36 -18.61 -7.16 0.02
CA ARG A 36 -19.82 -6.97 -0.79
C ARG A 36 -21.14 -7.00 -0.01
N ASP A 37 -21.18 -7.71 1.12
CA ASP A 37 -22.40 -7.82 1.93
C ASP A 37 -22.66 -6.55 2.77
N THR A 38 -21.63 -5.71 2.96
CA THR A 38 -21.72 -4.49 3.77
C THR A 38 -21.36 -3.22 3.03
N GLY A 39 -20.77 -3.32 1.83
CA GLY A 39 -20.23 -2.18 1.09
C GLY A 39 -19.07 -1.47 1.80
N ARG A 40 -18.37 -2.15 2.74
CA ARG A 40 -17.31 -1.57 3.57
C ARG A 40 -15.93 -2.09 3.18
N ARG A 41 -14.92 -1.24 3.33
CA ARG A 41 -13.51 -1.62 3.27
C ARG A 41 -13.20 -2.76 4.26
N SER A 42 -12.48 -3.76 3.79
CA SER A 42 -11.86 -4.80 4.61
C SER A 42 -10.48 -4.31 5.09
N ASP A 43 -10.40 -3.79 6.31
CA ASP A 43 -9.13 -3.40 6.94
C ASP A 43 -8.72 -4.38 8.06
N SER A 44 -7.42 -4.51 8.30
CA SER A 44 -6.88 -5.47 9.28
C SER A 44 -7.33 -5.19 10.72
N ALA A 45 -7.64 -3.95 11.09
CA ALA A 45 -8.08 -3.65 12.45
C ALA A 45 -9.50 -4.17 12.70
N HIS A 46 -10.42 -3.96 11.75
CA HIS A 46 -11.78 -4.51 11.83
C HIS A 46 -11.83 -6.02 11.58
N ALA A 47 -10.86 -6.61 10.87
CA ALA A 47 -10.78 -8.05 10.68
C ALA A 47 -10.24 -8.78 11.93
N TYR A 48 -9.18 -8.26 12.57
CA TYR A 48 -8.45 -9.01 13.62
C TYR A 48 -8.52 -8.38 15.01
N VAL A 49 -8.45 -7.06 15.14
CA VAL A 49 -8.28 -6.38 16.44
C VAL A 49 -9.63 -6.10 17.10
N HIS A 50 -10.52 -5.38 16.42
CA HIS A 50 -11.81 -4.96 16.99
C HIS A 50 -12.74 -6.13 17.33
N PRO A 51 -12.88 -7.18 16.49
CA PRO A 51 -13.66 -8.36 16.86
C PRO A 51 -13.06 -9.09 18.06
N THR A 52 -11.73 -9.17 18.16
CA THR A 52 -11.06 -9.79 19.30
C THR A 52 -11.33 -9.02 20.58
N MET A 53 -11.14 -7.69 20.59
CA MET A 53 -11.40 -6.85 21.76
C MET A 53 -12.88 -6.83 22.17
N ARG A 54 -13.80 -6.95 21.22
CA ARG A 54 -15.25 -7.04 21.51
C ARG A 54 -15.58 -8.31 22.30
N ASN A 55 -14.86 -9.39 22.05
CA ASN A 55 -15.17 -10.72 22.59
C ASN A 55 -14.21 -11.18 23.70
N LYS A 56 -13.06 -10.51 23.88
CA LYS A 56 -11.98 -10.89 24.80
C LYS A 56 -11.37 -9.65 25.47
N SER A 57 -10.96 -9.79 26.73
CA SER A 57 -10.40 -8.70 27.54
C SER A 57 -8.86 -8.65 27.59
N ASN A 58 -8.18 -9.57 26.92
CA ASN A 58 -6.72 -9.74 26.99
C ASN A 58 -5.95 -9.01 25.87
N LEU A 59 -6.64 -8.30 24.98
CA LEU A 59 -6.03 -7.47 23.93
C LEU A 59 -6.21 -5.99 24.26
N PHE A 60 -5.10 -5.27 24.34
CA PHE A 60 -5.07 -3.84 24.64
C PHE A 60 -4.63 -3.06 23.41
N LEU A 61 -5.37 -2.00 23.07
CA LEU A 61 -5.07 -1.12 21.93
C LEU A 61 -4.65 0.26 22.43
N LEU A 62 -3.43 0.67 22.06
CA LEU A 62 -2.91 2.00 22.32
C LEU A 62 -2.69 2.72 20.99
N THR A 63 -3.58 3.65 20.67
CA THR A 63 -3.46 4.53 19.50
C THR A 63 -2.78 5.86 19.88
N SER A 64 -2.56 6.74 18.90
CA SER A 64 -2.00 8.09 19.12
C SER A 64 -0.68 8.10 19.89
N THR A 65 0.10 7.02 19.75
CA THR A 65 1.34 6.77 20.46
C THR A 65 2.40 6.33 19.47
N LYS A 66 3.56 6.99 19.46
CA LYS A 66 4.70 6.66 18.62
C LYS A 66 5.73 5.85 19.40
N ILE A 67 6.22 4.77 18.79
CA ILE A 67 7.36 4.02 19.33
C ILE A 67 8.64 4.82 19.08
N ASP A 68 9.39 5.10 20.14
CA ASP A 68 10.70 5.73 20.05
C ASP A 68 11.77 4.67 19.80
N LYS A 69 12.01 3.82 20.80
CA LYS A 69 13.00 2.74 20.77
C LYS A 69 12.60 1.54 21.64
N ILE A 70 13.32 0.45 21.45
CA ILE A 70 13.25 -0.79 22.24
C ILE A 70 14.46 -0.80 23.19
N PHE A 71 14.24 -1.20 24.43
CA PHE A 71 15.31 -1.47 25.39
C PHE A 71 15.71 -2.95 25.32
N ILE A 72 17.01 -3.20 25.26
CA ILE A 72 17.63 -4.52 25.17
C ILE A 72 18.58 -4.68 26.35
N GLU A 73 18.37 -5.71 27.16
CA GLU A 73 19.15 -6.05 28.35
C GLU A 73 19.56 -7.52 28.25
N ASP A 74 20.86 -7.80 28.43
CA ASP A 74 21.43 -9.17 28.36
C ASP A 74 20.99 -9.95 27.11
N GLY A 75 21.00 -9.27 25.95
CA GLY A 75 20.61 -9.85 24.66
C GLY A 75 19.11 -10.02 24.45
N ARG A 76 18.25 -9.60 25.39
CA ARG A 76 16.79 -9.74 25.31
C ARG A 76 16.09 -8.38 25.21
N ALA A 77 15.16 -8.24 24.29
CA ALA A 77 14.26 -7.08 24.24
C ALA A 77 13.28 -7.10 25.45
N THR A 78 13.31 -6.07 26.29
CA THR A 78 12.60 -6.07 27.58
C THR A 78 11.44 -5.09 27.67
N SER A 79 11.54 -3.95 26.98
CA SER A 79 10.53 -2.90 27.01
C SER A 79 10.60 -1.96 25.83
N VAL A 80 9.54 -1.18 25.63
CA VAL A 80 9.43 -0.16 24.58
C VAL A 80 9.23 1.22 25.19
N ARG A 81 9.94 2.22 24.65
CA ARG A 81 9.76 3.63 24.97
C ARG A 81 8.75 4.26 24.02
N LEU A 82 7.80 4.97 24.58
CA LEU A 82 6.67 5.57 23.88
C LEU A 82 6.69 7.09 23.99
N LEU A 83 6.26 7.76 22.92
CA LEU A 83 6.07 9.20 22.83
C LEU A 83 4.65 9.53 22.33
N PRO A 84 4.05 10.66 22.73
CA PRO A 84 2.84 11.17 22.09
C PRO A 84 3.11 11.51 20.62
N ILE A 85 2.15 11.26 19.73
CA ILE A 85 2.29 11.61 18.30
C ILE A 85 2.41 13.13 18.06
N LYS A 86 1.82 13.95 18.93
CA LYS A 86 1.88 15.41 18.87
C LYS A 86 2.61 15.94 20.11
N PRO A 87 3.76 16.65 19.94
CA PRO A 87 4.49 17.22 21.06
C PRO A 87 3.87 18.55 21.53
N LEU A 88 2.67 18.47 22.12
CA LEU A 88 1.90 19.64 22.57
C LEU A 88 2.51 20.32 23.81
N ASN A 89 3.33 19.61 24.61
CA ASN A 89 3.99 20.18 25.79
C ASN A 89 5.48 19.77 25.86
N LYS A 90 6.35 20.55 25.20
CA LYS A 90 7.79 20.27 25.13
C LYS A 90 8.51 20.25 26.49
N LYS A 91 7.95 20.89 27.53
CA LYS A 91 8.58 21.00 28.85
C LYS A 91 8.32 19.79 29.76
N ASN A 92 7.35 18.92 29.43
CA ASN A 92 6.90 17.87 30.35
C ASN A 92 6.50 16.53 29.68
N GLN A 93 7.09 16.21 28.52
CA GLN A 93 6.90 14.90 27.91
C GLN A 93 7.70 13.82 28.65
N LYS A 94 7.15 13.33 29.76
CA LYS A 94 7.67 12.11 30.38
C LYS A 94 7.43 10.93 29.43
N PRO A 95 8.49 10.25 28.95
CA PRO A 95 8.31 9.08 28.11
C PRO A 95 7.62 7.97 28.90
N ARG A 96 6.66 7.29 28.27
CA ARG A 96 6.02 6.10 28.86
C ARG A 96 6.81 4.86 28.46
N ILE A 97 6.98 3.92 29.38
CA ILE A 97 7.65 2.64 29.13
C ILE A 97 6.66 1.51 29.34
N ILE A 98 6.57 0.59 28.38
CA ILE A 98 5.79 -0.65 28.51
C ILE A 98 6.75 -1.83 28.48
N LYS A 99 6.66 -2.70 29.50
CA LYS A 99 7.49 -3.91 29.61
C LYS A 99 6.81 -5.11 28.95
N ALA A 100 7.60 -5.97 28.32
CA ALA A 100 7.16 -7.24 27.76
C ALA A 100 7.80 -8.41 28.52
N ARG A 101 6.95 -9.33 29.02
CA ARG A 101 7.43 -10.54 29.71
C ARG A 101 7.91 -11.64 28.77
N LYS A 102 7.32 -11.73 27.57
CA LYS A 102 7.58 -12.82 26.63
C LYS A 102 8.16 -12.34 25.31
N GLN A 103 7.42 -11.50 24.58
CA GLN A 103 7.77 -11.13 23.21
C GLN A 103 7.55 -9.64 22.95
N ILE A 104 8.42 -9.05 22.13
CA ILE A 104 8.19 -7.78 21.43
C ILE A 104 8.20 -8.10 19.94
N VAL A 105 7.20 -7.59 19.21
CA VAL A 105 7.11 -7.69 17.75
C VAL A 105 7.13 -6.26 17.20
N LEU A 106 7.99 -6.02 16.22
CA LEU A 106 8.12 -4.71 15.56
C LEU A 106 7.40 -4.75 14.21
N SER A 107 6.33 -3.98 14.09
CA SER A 107 5.48 -3.94 12.88
C SER A 107 5.17 -2.49 12.47
N CYS A 108 6.19 -1.64 12.45
CA CYS A 108 6.05 -0.22 12.09
C CYS A 108 6.12 0.05 10.58
N GLY A 109 6.17 -1.00 9.75
CA GLY A 109 6.31 -0.90 8.29
C GLY A 109 7.74 -0.62 7.81
N THR A 110 7.97 -0.77 6.51
CA THR A 110 9.30 -0.70 5.86
C THR A 110 10.06 0.58 6.19
N ILE A 111 9.38 1.73 6.21
CA ILE A 111 10.02 3.03 6.48
C ILE A 111 10.37 3.21 7.96
N SER A 112 9.49 2.82 8.88
CA SER A 112 9.65 3.18 10.30
C SER A 112 10.26 2.08 11.18
N SER A 113 10.15 0.81 10.82
CA SER A 113 10.80 -0.29 11.56
C SER A 113 12.33 -0.13 11.64
N PRO A 114 13.08 0.11 10.54
CA PRO A 114 14.54 0.32 10.64
C PRO A 114 14.88 1.50 11.54
N LEU A 115 14.15 2.62 11.44
CA LEU A 115 14.38 3.77 12.31
C LEU A 115 14.19 3.47 13.80
N VAL A 116 13.25 2.58 14.16
CA VAL A 116 13.08 2.13 15.56
C VAL A 116 14.26 1.24 15.97
N LEU A 117 14.70 0.32 15.12
CA LEU A 117 15.87 -0.53 15.39
C LEU A 117 17.14 0.30 15.58
N GLU A 118 17.38 1.26 14.70
CA GLU A 118 18.55 2.14 14.75
C GLU A 118 18.55 2.96 16.05
N ARG A 119 17.44 3.61 16.42
CA ARG A 119 17.33 4.31 17.72
C ARG A 119 17.43 3.37 18.93
N SER A 120 17.23 2.08 18.73
CA SER A 120 17.44 1.03 19.75
C SER A 120 18.89 0.55 19.81
N GLY A 121 19.78 1.05 18.94
CA GLY A 121 21.18 0.64 18.86
C GLY A 121 21.43 -0.61 18.00
N VAL A 122 20.48 -0.99 17.14
CA VAL A 122 20.60 -2.13 16.22
C VAL A 122 20.72 -1.59 14.79
N GLY A 123 21.89 -1.68 14.19
CA GLY A 123 22.15 -1.10 12.86
C GLY A 123 23.63 -0.94 12.54
N ASN A 124 23.94 -0.22 11.45
CA ASN A 124 25.33 0.06 11.06
C ASN A 124 26.03 0.95 12.11
N PRO A 125 27.13 0.50 12.75
CA PRO A 125 27.79 1.26 13.81
C PRO A 125 28.26 2.67 13.42
N GLN A 126 28.60 2.89 12.15
CA GLN A 126 29.03 4.20 11.66
C GLN A 126 27.85 5.18 11.60
N ILE A 127 26.72 4.73 11.04
CA ILE A 127 25.47 5.51 10.98
C ILE A 127 24.98 5.82 12.39
N LEU A 128 24.93 4.79 13.26
CA LEU A 128 24.47 4.96 14.65
C LEU A 128 25.33 5.96 15.41
N ARG A 129 26.66 5.85 15.31
CA ARG A 129 27.59 6.78 15.97
C ARG A 129 27.41 8.20 15.45
N ALA A 130 27.29 8.39 14.14
CA ALA A 130 27.05 9.70 13.53
C ALA A 130 25.73 10.33 14.01
N ALA A 131 24.70 9.50 14.27
CA ALA A 131 23.42 9.92 14.82
C ALA A 131 23.39 10.04 16.36
N GLY A 132 24.52 9.83 17.05
CA GLY A 132 24.61 9.91 18.52
C GLY A 132 23.98 8.71 19.26
N VAL A 133 23.81 7.57 18.60
CA VAL A 133 23.27 6.34 19.18
C VAL A 133 24.40 5.34 19.47
N LYS A 134 24.41 4.78 20.68
CA LYS A 134 25.33 3.69 21.04
C LYS A 134 24.90 2.40 20.34
N THR A 135 25.81 1.79 19.59
CA THR A 135 25.63 0.44 19.02
C THR A 135 25.51 -0.61 20.12
N ILE A 136 24.48 -1.44 20.02
CA ILE A 136 24.25 -2.65 20.82
C ILE A 136 24.47 -3.88 19.92
N VAL A 137 23.95 -3.85 18.70
CA VAL A 137 24.13 -4.91 17.70
C VAL A 137 24.60 -4.27 16.40
N ASP A 138 25.74 -4.73 15.90
CA ASP A 138 26.23 -4.39 14.56
C ASP A 138 25.42 -5.18 13.53
N LEU A 139 24.53 -4.48 12.82
CA LEU A 139 23.66 -5.08 11.82
C LEU A 139 23.49 -4.12 10.63
N PRO A 140 24.47 -4.07 9.71
CA PRO A 140 24.54 -3.01 8.70
C PRO A 140 23.41 -3.08 7.66
N GLY A 141 22.67 -4.20 7.57
CA GLY A 141 21.51 -4.30 6.68
C GLY A 141 20.24 -3.60 7.19
N VAL A 142 20.23 -3.09 8.43
CA VAL A 142 19.07 -2.31 8.93
C VAL A 142 18.98 -0.99 8.17
N GLY A 143 17.85 -0.77 7.50
CA GLY A 143 17.60 0.43 6.69
C GLY A 143 18.03 0.30 5.24
N GLU A 144 18.76 -0.76 4.89
CA GLU A 144 19.25 -1.03 3.55
C GLU A 144 18.29 -1.90 2.73
N ASN A 145 18.61 -2.08 1.44
CA ASN A 145 17.84 -2.90 0.49
C ASN A 145 16.36 -2.47 0.37
N PHE A 146 16.10 -1.17 0.45
CA PHE A 146 14.79 -0.59 0.20
C PHE A 146 14.36 -0.91 -1.25
N GLN A 147 13.14 -1.42 -1.39
CA GLN A 147 12.53 -1.78 -2.67
C GLN A 147 11.10 -1.26 -2.67
N ASP A 148 10.61 -0.88 -3.85
CA ASP A 148 9.23 -0.44 -4.08
C ASP A 148 8.85 -0.73 -5.54
N HIS A 149 7.56 -0.65 -5.86
CA HIS A 149 7.09 -0.61 -7.24
C HIS A 149 6.96 0.84 -7.69
N TYR A 150 7.66 1.19 -8.76
CA TYR A 150 7.58 2.54 -9.33
C TYR A 150 6.28 2.71 -10.12
N CYS A 151 5.52 3.76 -9.82
CA CYS A 151 4.25 4.03 -10.48
C CYS A 151 4.21 5.44 -11.09
N PHE A 152 3.40 5.58 -12.14
CA PHE A 152 3.04 6.86 -12.74
C PHE A 152 1.58 6.79 -13.20
N PHE A 153 0.96 7.94 -13.47
CA PHE A 153 -0.44 8.04 -13.86
C PHE A 153 -0.57 8.82 -15.17
N THR A 154 -1.40 8.31 -16.08
CA THR A 154 -1.66 8.94 -17.38
C THR A 154 -3.16 9.12 -17.54
N PRO A 155 -3.71 10.33 -17.33
CA PRO A 155 -5.14 10.59 -17.47
C PRO A 155 -5.54 10.68 -18.95
N TYR A 156 -6.70 10.14 -19.30
CA TYR A 156 -7.33 10.26 -20.60
C TYR A 156 -8.69 10.95 -20.45
N LYS A 157 -9.22 11.59 -21.49
CA LYS A 157 -10.58 12.13 -21.44
C LYS A 157 -11.58 11.06 -21.87
N ILE A 158 -12.69 10.96 -21.16
CA ILE A 158 -13.82 10.11 -21.56
C ILE A 158 -14.95 10.95 -22.16
N LYS A 159 -15.83 10.31 -22.94
CA LYS A 159 -16.99 11.02 -23.50
C LYS A 159 -17.98 11.43 -22.39
N PRO A 160 -18.70 12.54 -22.54
CA PRO A 160 -19.58 13.09 -21.50
C PRO A 160 -20.66 12.12 -20.98
N GLU A 161 -21.10 11.17 -21.79
CA GLU A 161 -22.12 10.17 -21.46
C GLU A 161 -21.63 9.07 -20.52
N TYR A 162 -20.32 8.85 -20.40
CA TYR A 162 -19.77 7.82 -19.52
C TYR A 162 -19.60 8.30 -18.09
N GLU A 163 -19.53 7.34 -17.17
CA GLU A 163 -19.41 7.59 -15.73
C GLU A 163 -17.95 7.66 -15.30
N SER A 164 -17.67 8.55 -14.34
CA SER A 164 -16.40 8.63 -13.62
C SER A 164 -16.67 9.22 -12.23
N PHE A 165 -15.73 9.06 -11.29
CA PHE A 165 -15.84 9.67 -9.97
C PHE A 165 -15.38 11.14 -9.92
N ASP A 166 -15.00 11.76 -11.05
CA ASP A 166 -14.39 13.10 -11.05
C ASP A 166 -15.28 14.15 -10.37
N ALA A 167 -16.57 14.17 -10.67
CA ALA A 167 -17.50 15.13 -10.07
C ALA A 167 -17.64 14.93 -8.54
N PHE A 168 -17.63 13.67 -8.10
CA PHE A 168 -17.66 13.33 -6.67
C PHE A 168 -16.39 13.84 -5.97
N VAL A 169 -15.22 13.63 -6.56
CA VAL A 169 -13.92 14.04 -5.98
C VAL A 169 -13.71 15.55 -6.07
N ARG A 170 -14.20 16.23 -7.12
CA ARG A 170 -14.21 17.70 -7.21
C ARG A 170 -15.10 18.38 -6.18
N GLY A 171 -15.97 17.64 -5.49
CA GLY A 171 -16.82 18.18 -4.44
C GLY A 171 -18.18 18.67 -4.91
N ASP A 172 -18.71 18.13 -6.02
CA ASP A 172 -20.10 18.39 -6.40
C ASP A 172 -21.04 17.87 -5.30
N LYS A 173 -21.79 18.80 -4.68
CA LYS A 173 -22.61 18.52 -3.50
C LYS A 173 -23.77 17.57 -3.79
N GLU A 174 -24.39 17.67 -4.97
CA GLU A 174 -25.53 16.84 -5.33
C GLU A 174 -25.08 15.44 -5.69
N VAL A 175 -23.95 15.30 -6.40
CA VAL A 175 -23.34 14.00 -6.68
C VAL A 175 -22.90 13.31 -5.40
N GLN A 176 -22.22 14.03 -4.50
CA GLN A 176 -21.84 13.48 -3.20
C GLN A 176 -23.07 13.05 -2.39
N LYS A 177 -24.08 13.92 -2.28
CA LYS A 177 -25.30 13.60 -1.54
C LYS A 177 -25.95 12.31 -2.06
N LYS A 178 -26.13 12.16 -3.37
CA LYS A 178 -26.73 10.96 -3.97
C LYS A 178 -25.91 9.70 -3.69
N ALA A 179 -24.59 9.79 -3.82
CA ALA A 179 -23.68 8.68 -3.54
C ALA A 179 -23.76 8.22 -2.07
N PHE A 180 -23.79 9.17 -1.13
CA PHE A 180 -23.97 8.89 0.30
C PHE A 180 -25.35 8.33 0.62
N ASP A 181 -26.42 8.95 0.11
CA ASP A 181 -27.79 8.51 0.35
C ASP A 181 -28.00 7.05 -0.11
N GLN A 182 -27.48 6.67 -1.29
CA GLN A 182 -27.55 5.30 -1.78
C GLN A 182 -26.80 4.33 -0.86
N TRP A 183 -25.56 4.67 -0.48
CA TRP A 183 -24.77 3.80 0.38
C TRP A 183 -25.39 3.65 1.78
N TYR A 184 -25.98 4.71 2.33
CA TYR A 184 -26.72 4.62 3.59
C TYR A 184 -27.99 3.77 3.49
N ALA A 185 -28.66 3.79 2.34
CA ALA A 185 -29.88 3.01 2.14
C ALA A 185 -29.61 1.51 2.10
N ASN A 186 -28.55 1.06 1.43
CA ASN A 186 -28.33 -0.38 1.19
C ASN A 186 -26.87 -0.81 1.00
N GLY A 187 -25.89 0.04 1.27
CA GLY A 187 -24.46 -0.28 1.13
C GLY A 187 -23.98 -0.45 -0.32
N THR A 188 -24.76 -0.03 -1.32
CA THR A 188 -24.40 -0.10 -2.74
C THR A 188 -23.99 1.25 -3.31
N GLY A 189 -23.67 1.29 -4.62
CA GLY A 189 -23.37 2.52 -5.34
C GLY A 189 -21.88 2.87 -5.38
N PRO A 190 -21.54 4.07 -5.87
CA PRO A 190 -20.15 4.46 -6.16
C PRO A 190 -19.25 4.57 -4.92
N LEU A 191 -19.82 4.59 -3.70
CA LEU A 191 -19.03 4.54 -2.46
C LEU A 191 -18.58 3.12 -2.06
N ALA A 192 -19.11 2.08 -2.70
CA ALA A 192 -18.78 0.68 -2.44
C ALA A 192 -17.78 0.09 -3.47
N THR A 193 -17.07 0.94 -4.21
CA THR A 193 -15.96 0.56 -5.11
C THR A 193 -14.76 1.51 -4.91
N ASN A 194 -13.61 1.14 -5.46
CA ASN A 194 -12.44 2.02 -5.61
C ASN A 194 -12.35 2.64 -7.02
N GLY A 195 -13.23 2.25 -7.95
CA GLY A 195 -13.20 2.69 -9.35
C GLY A 195 -12.03 2.10 -10.15
N ILE A 196 -11.32 1.09 -9.63
CA ILE A 196 -10.27 0.36 -10.35
C ILE A 196 -10.86 -0.98 -10.76
N GLU A 197 -11.38 -1.03 -11.98
CA GLU A 197 -12.30 -2.09 -12.39
C GLU A 197 -11.67 -3.18 -13.25
N ALA A 198 -10.54 -2.90 -13.88
CA ALA A 198 -9.79 -3.88 -14.66
C ALA A 198 -8.31 -3.50 -14.69
N GLY A 199 -7.47 -4.48 -14.97
CA GLY A 199 -6.05 -4.26 -15.10
C GLY A 199 -5.38 -5.45 -15.76
N VAL A 200 -4.07 -5.32 -15.92
CA VAL A 200 -3.24 -6.32 -16.58
C VAL A 200 -1.95 -6.56 -15.81
N LYS A 201 -1.44 -7.77 -15.96
CA LYS A 201 -0.04 -8.13 -15.77
C LYS A 201 0.53 -8.39 -17.15
N ILE A 202 1.70 -7.85 -17.49
CA ILE A 202 2.31 -8.07 -18.80
C ILE A 202 3.79 -8.41 -18.70
N ARG A 203 4.22 -9.20 -19.69
CA ARG A 203 5.60 -9.47 -20.06
C ARG A 203 5.81 -9.03 -21.50
N PRO A 204 7.01 -8.52 -21.86
CA PRO A 204 7.30 -8.14 -23.22
C PRO A 204 7.42 -9.38 -24.11
N THR A 205 6.97 -9.25 -25.35
CA THR A 205 7.33 -10.15 -26.44
C THR A 205 8.83 -10.02 -26.76
N LYS A 206 9.36 -10.96 -27.55
CA LYS A 206 10.74 -10.88 -28.01
C LYS A 206 10.99 -9.61 -28.84
N GLU A 207 10.07 -9.27 -29.74
CA GLU A 207 10.16 -8.09 -30.60
C GLU A 207 10.12 -6.79 -29.77
N GLU A 208 9.27 -6.70 -28.74
CA GLU A 208 9.26 -5.55 -27.84
C GLU A 208 10.56 -5.42 -27.04
N LEU A 209 11.13 -6.55 -26.58
CA LEU A 209 12.38 -6.56 -25.83
C LEU A 209 13.57 -6.07 -26.67
N GLU A 210 13.57 -6.36 -27.98
CA GLU A 210 14.60 -5.87 -28.93
C GLU A 210 14.59 -4.34 -29.08
N THR A 211 13.51 -3.65 -28.69
CA THR A 211 13.43 -2.18 -28.70
C THR A 211 13.95 -1.51 -27.43
N ALA A 212 14.17 -2.29 -26.36
CA ALA A 212 14.68 -1.77 -25.09
C ALA A 212 16.19 -1.53 -25.13
N ASP A 213 16.71 -0.72 -24.21
CA ASP A 213 18.16 -0.51 -24.08
C ASP A 213 18.91 -1.77 -23.62
N GLU A 214 20.22 -1.81 -23.86
CA GLU A 214 21.08 -2.96 -23.54
C GLU A 214 21.07 -3.32 -22.05
N ASP A 215 21.01 -2.31 -21.18
CA ASP A 215 21.00 -2.50 -19.72
C ASP A 215 19.71 -3.22 -19.29
N PHE A 216 18.57 -2.83 -19.83
CA PHE A 216 17.29 -3.48 -19.58
C PHE A 216 17.26 -4.90 -20.14
N GLN A 217 17.74 -5.13 -21.36
CA GLN A 217 17.79 -6.47 -21.95
C GLN A 217 18.63 -7.43 -21.09
N LYS A 218 19.78 -6.97 -20.61
CA LYS A 218 20.62 -7.73 -19.68
C LYS A 218 19.91 -7.99 -18.35
N GLY A 219 19.28 -6.98 -17.76
CA GLY A 219 18.51 -7.13 -16.52
C GLY A 219 17.34 -8.11 -16.68
N TYR A 220 16.69 -8.13 -17.85
CA TYR A 220 15.64 -9.07 -18.18
C TYR A 220 16.16 -10.50 -18.29
N ALA A 221 17.28 -10.72 -18.99
CA ALA A 221 17.94 -12.03 -19.07
C ALA A 221 18.31 -12.56 -17.67
N ASP A 222 18.93 -11.71 -16.84
CA ASP A 222 19.38 -12.08 -15.49
C ASP A 222 18.20 -12.39 -14.55
N TYR A 223 17.12 -11.60 -14.60
CA TYR A 223 16.04 -11.69 -13.61
C TYR A 223 14.79 -12.43 -14.08
N PHE A 224 14.34 -12.25 -15.32
CA PHE A 224 13.01 -12.64 -15.80
C PHE A 224 12.98 -13.78 -16.82
N GLU A 225 14.03 -13.99 -17.62
CA GLU A 225 14.02 -14.94 -18.75
C GLU A 225 13.64 -16.36 -18.32
N ASN A 226 14.28 -16.85 -17.25
CA ASN A 226 14.02 -18.18 -16.69
C ASN A 226 12.97 -18.18 -15.56
N LYS A 227 12.15 -17.12 -15.43
CA LYS A 227 11.11 -16.97 -14.41
C LYS A 227 9.80 -16.53 -15.06
N PRO A 228 9.10 -17.45 -15.76
CA PRO A 228 7.98 -17.12 -16.64
C PRO A 228 6.74 -16.61 -15.89
N ASP A 229 6.63 -16.90 -14.61
CA ASP A 229 5.55 -16.52 -13.68
C ASP A 229 5.68 -15.08 -13.15
N LYS A 230 6.77 -14.38 -13.46
CA LYS A 230 6.99 -13.00 -13.01
C LYS A 230 6.49 -11.99 -14.04
N PRO A 231 5.48 -11.16 -13.73
CA PRO A 231 5.12 -10.05 -14.60
C PRO A 231 6.21 -8.97 -14.56
N LEU A 232 6.40 -8.27 -15.67
CA LEU A 232 7.31 -7.13 -15.74
C LEU A 232 6.61 -5.83 -15.33
N MET A 233 5.43 -5.60 -15.89
CA MET A 233 4.64 -4.39 -15.65
C MET A 233 3.21 -4.75 -15.25
N HIS A 234 2.64 -3.88 -14.43
CA HIS A 234 1.22 -3.86 -14.12
C HIS A 234 0.67 -2.48 -14.49
N TYR A 235 -0.51 -2.45 -15.11
CA TYR A 235 -1.29 -1.24 -15.24
C TYR A 235 -2.78 -1.55 -15.17
N SER A 236 -3.56 -0.59 -14.72
CA SER A 236 -5.00 -0.74 -14.49
C SER A 236 -5.74 0.52 -14.88
N VAL A 237 -7.02 0.39 -15.24
CA VAL A 237 -7.88 1.54 -15.50
C VAL A 237 -8.51 2.03 -14.20
N ILE A 238 -8.50 3.35 -14.02
CA ILE A 238 -9.18 4.03 -12.93
C ILE A 238 -10.31 4.86 -13.56
N SER A 239 -11.54 4.69 -13.08
CA SER A 239 -12.74 5.41 -13.58
C SER A 239 -12.82 6.84 -13.04
N GLY A 240 -11.78 7.63 -13.31
CA GLY A 240 -11.64 9.02 -12.87
C GLY A 240 -10.17 9.42 -12.72
N PHE A 241 -9.91 10.72 -12.62
CA PHE A 241 -8.57 11.24 -12.42
C PHE A 241 -8.07 10.98 -10.99
N PHE A 242 -6.97 10.24 -10.85
CA PHE A 242 -6.26 10.12 -9.58
C PHE A 242 -5.19 11.23 -9.45
N GLY A 243 -5.55 12.35 -8.83
CA GLY A 243 -4.64 13.47 -8.60
C GLY A 243 -5.31 14.74 -8.08
N ASP A 244 -4.55 15.83 -8.04
CA ASP A 244 -5.07 17.15 -7.66
C ASP A 244 -5.95 17.72 -8.79
N HIS A 245 -7.27 17.61 -8.63
CA HIS A 245 -8.24 18.06 -9.61
C HIS A 245 -8.21 19.57 -9.85
N THR A 246 -7.59 20.36 -8.97
CA THR A 246 -7.38 21.80 -9.19
C THR A 246 -6.30 22.08 -10.24
N LYS A 247 -5.55 21.05 -10.67
CA LYS A 247 -4.43 21.14 -11.62
C LYS A 247 -4.71 20.49 -12.97
N ILE A 248 -5.92 19.98 -13.18
CA ILE A 248 -6.36 19.39 -14.45
C ILE A 248 -7.61 20.14 -14.95
N PRO A 249 -7.81 20.31 -16.26
CA PRO A 249 -9.02 20.96 -16.76
C PRO A 249 -10.30 20.31 -16.24
N ASP A 250 -11.40 21.06 -16.25
CA ASP A 250 -12.71 20.49 -15.97
C ASP A 250 -13.09 19.49 -17.06
N GLY A 251 -13.70 18.39 -16.64
CA GLY A 251 -14.06 17.28 -17.52
C GLY A 251 -14.13 15.96 -16.78
N LYS A 252 -14.48 14.91 -17.54
CA LYS A 252 -14.42 13.53 -17.10
C LYS A 252 -13.19 12.85 -17.66
N TYR A 253 -12.53 12.07 -16.83
CA TYR A 253 -11.28 11.38 -17.11
C TYR A 253 -11.37 9.89 -16.79
#